data_AF-A0A727S3R0-F1
#
_entry.id   AF-A0A727S3R0-F1
#
_cell.length_a   1.000
_cell.length_b   1.000
_cell.length_c   1.000
_cell.angle_alpha   90.00
_cell.angle_beta   90.00
_cell.angle_gamma   90.00
#
_symmetry.space_group_name_H-M   'P 1'
#
loop_
_entity.id
_entity.type
_entity.pdbx_description
1 polymer ?
#
loop_
_entity_poly.entity_id
_entity_poly.type
_entity_poly.pdbx_seq_one_letter_code
_entity_poly.pdbx_strand_id
1 'polypeptide(L)'
;MQLCEHDIFVSDERLDKVTALHRVVEKLSAAGNTTPDYLRGMLDREAQISTYLGNGIAIPHGTPESRDAVLQTGVKVIVFRYGVDWGDGNTAYLVTGIAARSNEHLEILRQLTRVLSDDAIPQALAKAESPSQVLTLLTGSTTNTPAAVELQEGEQATFVIHNPHGLHARPSAVLVKFIKQFQSHITVENLDNASGPVDGKNLMRVVSLGAKKGHRLLFRAQGEDAQQALREIEELIASGAGEMITVPVTPPPEVMQPKRSWLSRLFN
;
A
#
# COMPACT_ATOMS: atom_id res chain seq x y z
N MET A 1 15.86 14.86 -3.61
CA MET A 1 15.29 15.94 -4.43
C MET A 1 14.07 16.48 -3.71
N GLN A 2 13.88 17.80 -3.66
CA GLN A 2 12.72 18.42 -3.03
C GLN A 2 11.75 18.87 -4.13
N LEU A 3 10.48 18.48 -4.03
CA LEU A 3 9.44 18.87 -4.98
C LEU A 3 9.19 20.39 -4.89
N CYS A 4 9.07 21.06 -6.04
CA CYS A 4 8.74 22.47 -6.11
C CYS A 4 7.57 22.74 -7.08
N GLU A 5 7.07 23.97 -7.13
CA GLU A 5 5.94 24.33 -7.99
C GLU A 5 6.21 24.10 -9.48
N HIS A 6 7.47 24.22 -9.93
CA HIS A 6 7.85 23.97 -11.33
C HIS A 6 7.72 22.51 -11.75
N ASP A 7 7.61 21.59 -10.79
CA ASP A 7 7.43 20.17 -11.05
C ASP A 7 5.94 19.77 -11.10
N ILE A 8 5.03 20.70 -10.82
CA ILE A 8 3.60 20.44 -10.62
C ILE A 8 2.77 21.10 -11.71
N PHE A 9 1.83 20.31 -12.24
CA PHE A 9 0.92 20.73 -13.30
C PHE A 9 -0.52 20.35 -12.93
N VAL A 10 -1.48 21.16 -13.37
CA VAL A 10 -2.92 20.90 -13.22
C VAL A 10 -3.53 20.77 -14.62
N SER A 11 -4.37 19.76 -14.80
CA SER A 11 -5.03 19.44 -16.07
C SER A 11 -6.53 19.27 -15.88
N ASP A 12 -7.27 19.92 -16.79
CA ASP A 12 -8.71 19.77 -16.98
C ASP A 12 -9.07 18.82 -18.13
N GLU A 13 -8.06 18.22 -18.76
CA GLU A 13 -8.31 17.22 -19.79
C GLU A 13 -8.91 15.95 -19.18
N ARG A 14 -9.94 15.39 -19.84
CA ARG A 14 -10.46 14.05 -19.56
C ARG A 14 -9.70 13.07 -20.43
N LEU A 15 -8.81 12.29 -19.82
CA LEU A 15 -7.88 11.42 -20.52
C LEU A 15 -8.06 9.97 -20.11
N ASP A 16 -7.71 9.06 -21.03
CA ASP A 16 -7.42 7.68 -20.67
C ASP A 16 -6.03 7.54 -20.02
N LYS A 17 -5.78 6.38 -19.41
CA LYS A 17 -4.51 6.08 -18.75
C LYS A 17 -3.30 6.24 -19.67
N VAL A 18 -3.38 5.77 -20.90
CA VAL A 18 -2.26 5.80 -21.85
C VAL A 18 -1.88 7.25 -22.20
N THR A 19 -2.88 8.09 -22.44
CA THR A 19 -2.69 9.51 -22.76
C THR A 19 -2.18 10.28 -21.54
N ALA A 20 -2.64 9.94 -20.32
CA ALA A 20 -2.10 10.49 -19.09
C ALA A 20 -0.61 10.14 -18.90
N LEU A 21 -0.21 8.89 -19.17
CA LEU A 21 1.20 8.48 -19.14
C LEU A 21 2.04 9.23 -20.19
N HIS A 22 1.50 9.43 -21.39
CA HIS A 22 2.16 10.25 -22.41
C HIS A 22 2.39 11.68 -21.92
N ARG A 23 1.39 12.33 -21.31
CA ARG A 23 1.53 13.69 -20.73
C ARG A 23 2.61 13.75 -19.66
N VAL A 24 2.70 12.73 -18.81
CA VAL A 24 3.74 12.62 -17.78
C VAL A 24 5.14 12.58 -18.40
N VAL A 25 5.34 11.73 -19.42
CA VAL A 25 6.63 11.62 -20.10
C VAL A 25 6.96 12.89 -20.87
N GLU A 26 5.98 13.52 -21.51
CA GLU A 26 6.16 14.80 -22.18
C GLU A 26 6.71 15.88 -21.22
N LYS A 27 6.20 15.97 -19.99
CA LYS A 27 6.73 16.89 -18.97
C LYS A 27 8.14 16.51 -18.51
N LEU A 28 8.42 15.22 -18.35
CA LEU A 28 9.77 14.73 -17.97
C LEU A 28 10.79 15.02 -19.09
N SER A 29 10.43 14.79 -20.35
CA SER A 29 11.30 15.03 -21.50
C SER A 29 11.53 16.53 -21.74
N ALA A 30 10.48 17.35 -21.62
CA ALA A 30 10.59 18.80 -21.74
C ALA A 30 11.51 19.42 -20.66
N ALA A 31 11.58 18.79 -19.48
CA ALA A 31 12.48 19.19 -18.40
C ALA A 31 13.90 18.60 -18.51
N GLY A 32 14.20 17.83 -19.57
CA GLY A 32 15.50 17.19 -19.77
C GLY A 32 15.76 15.99 -18.85
N ASN A 33 14.75 15.45 -18.17
CA ASN A 33 14.92 14.28 -17.30
C ASN A 33 15.01 12.99 -18.11
N THR A 34 14.32 12.92 -19.25
CA THR A 34 14.22 11.71 -20.07
C THR A 34 14.25 12.01 -21.56
N THR A 35 14.56 11.01 -22.39
CA THR A 35 14.22 11.02 -23.81
C THR A 35 12.75 10.57 -24.00
N PRO A 36 12.10 10.90 -25.14
CA PRO A 36 10.72 10.46 -25.41
C PRO A 36 10.54 8.93 -25.38
N ASP A 37 11.60 8.17 -25.67
CA ASP A 37 11.60 6.71 -25.64
C ASP A 37 11.27 6.13 -24.25
N TYR A 38 11.40 6.92 -23.19
CA TYR A 38 11.06 6.51 -21.83
C TYR A 38 9.58 6.12 -21.68
N LEU A 39 8.69 6.63 -22.56
CA LEU A 39 7.28 6.25 -22.57
C LEU A 39 7.08 4.74 -22.74
N ARG A 40 7.89 4.09 -23.57
CA ARG A 40 7.79 2.65 -23.77
C ARG A 40 8.03 1.90 -22.47
N GLY A 41 9.11 2.24 -21.75
CA GLY A 41 9.40 1.64 -20.45
C GLY A 41 8.32 1.90 -19.41
N MET A 42 7.72 3.10 -19.41
CA MET A 42 6.64 3.43 -18.48
C MET A 42 5.36 2.62 -18.76
N LEU A 43 5.01 2.44 -20.03
CA LEU A 43 3.89 1.60 -20.44
C LEU A 43 4.13 0.12 -20.13
N ASP A 44 5.32 -0.39 -20.44
CA ASP A 44 5.71 -1.77 -20.15
C ASP A 44 5.64 -2.07 -18.64
N ARG A 45 6.07 -1.12 -17.81
CA ARG A 45 5.99 -1.23 -16.34
C ARG A 45 4.54 -1.26 -15.85
N GLU A 46 3.69 -0.36 -16.34
CA GLU A 46 2.28 -0.30 -15.98
C GLU A 46 1.53 -1.58 -16.39
N ALA A 47 1.88 -2.17 -17.54
CA ALA A 47 1.27 -3.41 -18.03
C ALA A 47 1.60 -4.64 -17.17
N GLN A 48 2.74 -4.63 -16.46
CA GLN A 48 3.10 -5.73 -15.53
C GLN A 48 2.22 -5.71 -14.28
N ILE A 49 2.16 -4.56 -13.61
CA ILE A 49 1.39 -4.33 -12.38
C ILE A 49 1.01 -2.85 -12.34
N SER A 50 -0.26 -2.56 -12.06
CA SER A 50 -0.77 -1.20 -11.89
C SER A 50 0.12 -0.38 -10.95
N THR A 51 0.46 0.83 -11.38
CA THR A 51 1.23 1.79 -10.57
C THR A 51 0.34 2.64 -9.66
N TYR A 52 -0.95 2.33 -9.58
CA TYR A 52 -1.86 2.92 -8.60
C TYR A 52 -1.50 2.48 -7.18
N LEU A 53 -1.38 3.44 -6.27
CA LEU A 53 -0.99 3.19 -4.88
C LEU A 53 -2.15 3.27 -3.89
N GLY A 54 -3.29 3.81 -4.30
CA GLY A 54 -4.42 4.08 -3.42
C GLY A 54 -4.77 5.57 -3.37
N ASN A 55 -5.96 5.86 -2.83
CA ASN A 55 -6.41 7.20 -2.51
C ASN A 55 -6.23 8.23 -3.65
N GLY A 56 -6.55 7.85 -4.89
CA GLY A 56 -6.44 8.76 -6.03
C GLY A 56 -5.04 8.99 -6.56
N ILE A 57 -4.03 8.21 -6.17
CA ILE A 57 -2.63 8.44 -6.53
C ILE A 57 -2.05 7.29 -7.35
N ALA A 58 -1.38 7.63 -8.45
CA ALA A 58 -0.56 6.71 -9.24
C ALA A 58 0.87 7.22 -9.39
N ILE A 59 1.84 6.30 -9.43
CA ILE A 59 3.27 6.63 -9.52
C ILE A 59 3.93 5.86 -10.66
N PRO A 60 3.64 6.25 -11.91
CA PRO A 60 4.24 5.61 -13.06
C PRO A 60 5.74 5.90 -13.18
N HIS A 61 6.48 4.87 -13.55
CA HIS A 61 7.92 4.89 -13.73
C HIS A 61 8.31 3.85 -14.78
N GLY A 62 9.49 3.97 -15.37
CA GLY A 62 9.99 3.03 -16.36
C GLY A 62 10.49 1.71 -15.77
N THR A 63 10.71 0.73 -16.64
CA THR A 63 11.38 -0.53 -16.28
C THR A 63 12.91 -0.35 -16.21
N PRO A 64 13.66 -1.30 -15.62
CA PRO A 64 15.13 -1.26 -15.64
C PRO A 64 15.75 -1.16 -17.05
N GLU A 65 15.10 -1.73 -18.07
CA GLU A 65 15.57 -1.73 -19.47
C GLU A 65 15.46 -0.33 -20.11
N SER A 66 14.60 0.53 -19.57
CA SER A 66 14.42 1.91 -20.04
C SER A 66 15.39 2.92 -19.43
N ARG A 67 16.35 2.47 -18.62
CA ARG A 67 17.29 3.35 -17.89
C ARG A 67 18.14 4.24 -18.80
N ASP A 68 18.46 3.79 -20.00
CA ASP A 68 19.25 4.58 -20.96
C ASP A 68 18.49 5.80 -21.49
N ALA A 69 17.16 5.77 -21.40
CA ALA A 69 16.30 6.91 -21.70
C ALA A 69 16.23 7.92 -20.54
N VAL A 70 16.82 7.63 -19.37
CA VAL A 70 16.88 8.56 -18.23
C VAL A 70 18.17 9.36 -18.28
N LEU A 71 18.04 10.64 -18.64
CA LEU A 71 19.16 11.59 -18.72
C LEU A 71 19.53 12.13 -17.34
N GLN A 72 18.51 12.48 -16.53
CA GLN A 72 18.66 13.02 -15.19
C GLN A 72 17.51 12.57 -14.28
N THR A 73 17.81 12.28 -13.01
CA THR A 73 16.75 11.99 -12.03
C THR A 73 15.80 13.19 -11.93
N GLY A 74 14.49 12.93 -11.97
CA GLY A 74 13.46 13.97 -11.91
C GLY A 74 12.07 13.43 -11.66
N VAL A 75 11.18 14.32 -11.25
CA VAL A 75 9.78 14.04 -10.95
C VAL A 75 8.91 15.09 -11.60
N LYS A 76 7.76 14.66 -12.11
CA LYS A 76 6.67 15.55 -12.51
C LYS A 76 5.37 15.05 -11.91
N VAL A 77 4.62 15.97 -11.32
CA VAL A 77 3.32 15.72 -10.73
C VAL A 77 2.28 16.36 -11.63
N ILE A 78 1.31 15.57 -12.08
CA ILE A 78 0.16 16.09 -12.82
C ILE A 78 -1.10 15.77 -12.02
N VAL A 79 -1.89 16.79 -11.70
CA VAL A 79 -3.23 16.65 -11.14
C VAL A 79 -4.25 16.67 -12.28
N PHE A 80 -4.99 15.59 -12.44
CA PHE A 80 -6.11 15.47 -13.37
C PHE A 80 -7.41 15.69 -12.59
N ARG A 81 -8.00 16.89 -12.68
CA ARG A 81 -9.13 17.27 -11.80
C ARG A 81 -10.38 16.42 -12.01
N TYR A 82 -10.56 15.85 -13.20
CA TYR A 82 -11.66 14.93 -13.51
C TYR A 82 -11.34 13.46 -13.25
N GLY A 83 -10.12 13.16 -12.79
CA GLY A 83 -9.64 11.79 -12.61
C GLY A 83 -9.34 11.08 -13.93
N VAL A 84 -8.45 10.10 -13.85
CA VAL A 84 -8.11 9.17 -14.93
C VAL A 84 -8.43 7.77 -14.45
N ASP A 85 -9.23 7.02 -15.20
CA ASP A 85 -9.45 5.59 -14.90
C ASP A 85 -8.12 4.85 -15.00
N TRP A 86 -7.67 4.29 -13.87
CA TRP A 86 -6.40 3.58 -13.74
C TRP A 86 -6.56 2.06 -13.79
N GLY A 87 -7.79 1.57 -13.96
CA GLY A 87 -8.15 0.15 -13.98
C GLY A 87 -8.57 -0.39 -12.62
N ASP A 88 -9.25 -1.55 -12.64
CA ASP A 88 -9.74 -2.26 -11.45
C ASP A 88 -10.62 -1.40 -10.53
N GLY A 89 -11.41 -0.48 -11.12
CA GLY A 89 -12.28 0.45 -10.39
C GLY A 89 -11.52 1.59 -9.69
N ASN A 90 -10.23 1.77 -9.95
CA ASN A 90 -9.42 2.81 -9.34
C ASN A 90 -9.35 4.04 -10.25
N THR A 91 -9.54 5.22 -9.69
CA THR A 91 -9.38 6.51 -10.39
C THR A 91 -8.19 7.25 -9.82
N ALA A 92 -7.26 7.68 -10.66
CA ALA A 92 -6.12 8.51 -10.26
C ALA A 92 -6.40 10.00 -10.55
N TYR A 93 -6.31 10.84 -9.51
CA TYR A 93 -6.38 12.30 -9.59
C TYR A 93 -4.99 12.93 -9.58
N LEU A 94 -4.01 12.28 -8.97
CA LEU A 94 -2.63 12.71 -8.94
C LEU A 94 -1.74 11.61 -9.51
N VAL A 95 -0.95 11.99 -10.53
CA VAL A 95 -0.02 11.10 -11.19
C VAL A 95 1.39 11.67 -11.05
N THR A 96 2.25 10.94 -10.34
CA THR A 96 3.64 11.32 -10.10
C THR A 96 4.55 10.49 -11.00
N GLY A 97 4.97 11.06 -12.12
CA GLY A 97 5.98 10.46 -12.98
C GLY A 97 7.35 10.54 -12.36
N ILE A 98 8.05 9.41 -12.31
CA ILE A 98 9.42 9.35 -11.79
C ILE A 98 10.38 8.87 -12.88
N ALA A 99 11.41 9.66 -13.12
CA ALA A 99 12.60 9.28 -13.86
C ALA A 99 13.74 9.13 -12.85
N ALA A 100 14.27 7.92 -12.66
CA ALA A 100 15.35 7.67 -11.71
C ALA A 100 16.32 6.62 -12.24
N ARG A 101 17.62 6.88 -12.10
CA ARG A 101 18.69 5.94 -12.50
C ARG A 101 18.93 4.86 -11.43
N SER A 102 18.46 5.09 -10.20
CA SER A 102 18.64 4.23 -9.02
C SER A 102 17.35 4.17 -8.17
N ASN A 103 17.42 3.63 -6.95
CA ASN A 103 16.30 3.55 -6.01
C ASN A 103 15.93 4.91 -5.35
N GLU A 104 16.33 6.03 -5.93
CA GLU A 104 16.07 7.40 -5.46
C GLU A 104 14.58 7.78 -5.37
N HIS A 105 13.69 7.00 -6.00
CA HIS A 105 12.24 7.18 -5.93
C HIS A 105 11.68 7.01 -4.51
N LEU A 106 12.39 6.31 -3.61
CA LEU A 106 11.90 6.03 -2.25
C LEU A 106 11.67 7.29 -1.40
N GLU A 107 12.45 8.35 -1.59
CA GLU A 107 12.28 9.59 -0.83
C GLU A 107 11.00 10.34 -1.24
N ILE A 108 10.66 10.29 -2.53
CA ILE A 108 9.39 10.83 -3.05
C ILE A 108 8.22 10.00 -2.56
N LEU A 109 8.36 8.67 -2.52
CA LEU A 109 7.36 7.80 -1.94
C LEU A 109 7.08 8.16 -0.47
N ARG A 110 8.12 8.47 0.33
CA ARG A 110 7.96 8.91 1.73
C ARG A 110 7.13 10.18 1.87
N GLN A 111 7.33 11.16 0.98
CA GLN A 111 6.54 12.39 0.98
C GLN A 111 5.06 12.10 0.62
N LEU A 112 4.85 11.16 -0.30
CA LEU A 112 3.52 10.77 -0.75
C LEU A 112 2.79 9.84 0.21
N THR A 113 3.47 9.13 1.13
CA THR A 113 2.82 8.23 2.11
C THR A 113 1.79 8.94 2.99
N ARG A 114 2.03 10.21 3.33
CA ARG A 114 1.06 11.04 4.07
C ARG A 114 -0.21 11.25 3.24
N VAL A 115 -0.02 11.65 1.99
CA VAL A 115 -1.09 11.97 1.03
C VAL A 115 -1.94 10.71 0.71
N LEU A 116 -1.31 9.54 0.73
CA LEU A 116 -1.99 8.24 0.59
C LEU A 116 -2.87 7.85 1.79
N SER A 117 -2.73 8.54 2.93
CA SER A 117 -3.37 8.21 4.21
C SER A 117 -4.49 9.16 4.62
N ASP A 118 -4.87 10.11 3.76
CA ASP A 118 -5.91 11.10 4.06
C ASP A 118 -7.01 11.05 2.99
N ASP A 119 -8.16 10.48 3.33
CA ASP A 119 -9.24 10.21 2.40
C ASP A 119 -9.93 11.49 1.87
N ALA A 120 -9.59 12.67 2.42
CA ALA A 120 -10.03 13.96 1.90
C ALA A 120 -9.18 14.44 0.69
N ILE A 121 -8.01 13.84 0.48
CA ILE A 121 -7.06 14.25 -0.55
C ILE A 121 -7.62 14.15 -1.98
N PRO A 122 -8.29 13.06 -2.42
CA PRO A 122 -8.83 12.99 -3.77
C PRO A 122 -9.75 14.17 -4.08
N GLN A 123 -10.62 14.52 -3.12
CA GLN A 123 -11.55 15.62 -3.27
C GLN A 123 -10.86 16.98 -3.22
N ALA A 124 -9.79 17.12 -2.44
CA ALA A 124 -8.97 18.33 -2.43
C ALA A 124 -8.19 18.50 -3.74
N LEU A 125 -7.60 17.44 -4.28
CA LEU A 125 -6.89 17.43 -5.57
C LEU A 125 -7.82 17.76 -6.73
N ALA A 126 -9.04 17.20 -6.74
CA ALA A 126 -10.04 17.50 -7.76
C ALA A 126 -10.45 18.99 -7.79
N LYS A 127 -10.25 19.72 -6.69
CA LYS A 127 -10.55 21.14 -6.57
C LYS A 127 -9.31 22.04 -6.70
N ALA A 128 -8.11 21.48 -6.77
CA ALA A 128 -6.88 22.27 -6.77
C ALA A 128 -6.71 23.00 -8.12
N GLU A 129 -6.61 24.32 -8.10
CA GLU A 129 -6.56 25.16 -9.31
C GLU A 129 -5.15 25.63 -9.67
N SER A 130 -4.18 25.43 -8.76
CA SER A 130 -2.81 25.91 -8.96
C SER A 130 -1.74 24.93 -8.47
N PRO A 131 -0.53 24.97 -9.07
CA PRO A 131 0.63 24.23 -8.56
C PRO A 131 0.95 24.48 -7.09
N SER A 132 0.78 25.72 -6.61
CA SER A 132 1.01 26.10 -5.22
C SER A 132 0.03 25.45 -4.24
N GLN A 133 -1.25 25.33 -4.62
CA GLN A 133 -2.26 24.61 -3.82
C GLN A 133 -1.92 23.13 -3.74
N VAL A 134 -1.57 22.51 -4.88
CA VAL A 134 -1.14 21.11 -4.92
C VAL A 134 0.11 20.90 -4.07
N LEU A 135 1.13 21.76 -4.20
CA LEU A 135 2.34 21.68 -3.38
C LEU A 135 1.99 21.76 -1.90
N THR A 136 1.09 22.66 -1.50
CA THR A 136 0.60 22.78 -0.12
C THR A 136 -0.11 21.51 0.35
N LEU A 137 -0.91 20.86 -0.50
CA LEU A 137 -1.55 19.58 -0.18
C LEU A 137 -0.52 18.44 0.00
N LEU A 138 0.54 18.44 -0.81
CA LEU A 138 1.59 17.41 -0.78
C LEU A 138 2.61 17.60 0.35
N THR A 139 2.90 18.85 0.69
CA THR A 139 3.91 19.23 1.70
C THR A 139 3.31 19.63 3.04
N GLY A 140 1.99 19.78 3.10
CA GLY A 140 1.29 20.47 4.16
C GLY A 140 1.66 19.99 5.56
N SER A 141 2.28 20.90 6.32
CA SER A 141 2.21 20.97 7.78
C SER A 141 0.80 21.42 8.19
N THR A 142 -0.22 20.62 7.92
CA THR A 142 -1.51 20.78 8.60
C THR A 142 -1.54 19.86 9.79
N THR A 143 -1.92 20.44 10.93
CA THR A 143 -2.35 19.80 12.18
C THR A 143 -3.58 18.93 11.92
N ASN A 144 -3.45 17.91 11.09
CA ASN A 144 -4.27 16.73 11.22
C ASN A 144 -3.45 15.77 12.06
N THR A 145 -3.65 15.85 13.37
CA THR A 145 -3.72 14.63 14.19
C THR A 145 -4.48 13.61 13.33
N PRO A 146 -3.96 12.39 13.09
CA PRO A 146 -4.75 11.36 12.45
C PRO A 146 -6.11 11.40 13.14
N ALA A 147 -7.21 11.54 12.39
CA ALA A 147 -8.52 11.35 12.97
C ALA A 147 -8.40 10.01 13.71
N ALA A 148 -8.47 10.07 15.03
CA ALA A 148 -8.42 8.88 15.85
C ALA A 148 -9.54 8.03 15.28
N VAL A 149 -9.18 6.89 14.68
CA VAL A 149 -10.18 5.92 14.29
C VAL A 149 -10.84 5.55 15.60
N GLU A 150 -12.04 6.06 15.83
CA GLU A 150 -12.77 5.82 17.07
C GLU A 150 -12.84 4.30 17.25
N LEU A 151 -12.31 3.82 18.37
CA LEU A 151 -12.40 2.41 18.76
C LEU A 151 -13.86 2.09 19.09
N GLN A 152 -14.69 1.89 18.06
CA GLN A 152 -16.08 1.49 18.20
C GLN A 152 -16.20 -0.04 18.15
N GLU A 153 -17.20 -0.58 18.87
CA GLU A 153 -17.48 -2.01 19.00
C GLU A 153 -17.57 -2.71 17.64
N GLY A 154 -16.95 -3.89 17.55
CA GLY A 154 -16.87 -4.71 16.36
C GLY A 154 -16.15 -6.01 16.68
N GLU A 155 -16.30 -7.00 15.80
CA GLU A 155 -15.61 -8.27 15.96
C GLU A 155 -14.10 -8.05 15.82
N GLN A 156 -13.31 -8.76 16.63
CA GLN A 156 -11.87 -8.58 16.65
C GLN A 156 -11.13 -9.92 16.77
N ALA A 157 -10.02 -10.02 16.07
CA ALA A 157 -9.15 -11.19 16.12
C ALA A 157 -7.69 -10.78 15.98
N THR A 158 -6.79 -11.47 16.68
CA THR A 158 -5.34 -11.22 16.62
C THR A 158 -4.63 -12.37 15.94
N PHE A 159 -3.82 -12.08 14.93
CA PHE A 159 -3.09 -13.09 14.16
C PHE A 159 -1.58 -12.83 14.19
N VAL A 160 -0.79 -13.91 14.18
CA VAL A 160 0.68 -13.84 14.14
C VAL A 160 1.16 -13.95 12.71
N ILE A 161 2.05 -13.04 12.30
CA ILE A 161 2.63 -13.05 10.95
C ILE A 161 3.77 -14.06 10.88
N HIS A 162 3.66 -15.03 9.98
CA HIS A 162 4.68 -16.07 9.79
C HIS A 162 5.58 -15.85 8.55
N ASN A 163 5.22 -14.91 7.67
CA ASN A 163 5.98 -14.54 6.47
C ASN A 163 7.44 -14.20 6.81
N PRO A 164 8.44 -14.81 6.12
CA PRO A 164 9.86 -14.58 6.42
C PRO A 164 10.28 -13.11 6.46
N HIS A 165 9.72 -12.30 5.57
CA HIS A 165 9.99 -10.86 5.47
C HIS A 165 8.84 -9.99 5.99
N GLY A 166 7.86 -10.59 6.68
CA GLY A 166 6.68 -9.87 7.19
C GLY A 166 5.70 -9.46 6.09
N LEU A 167 4.86 -8.45 6.37
CA LEU A 167 3.86 -7.93 5.42
C LEU A 167 4.46 -6.84 4.52
N HIS A 168 5.39 -7.22 3.63
CA HIS A 168 5.87 -6.35 2.55
C HIS A 168 4.88 -6.31 1.36
N ALA A 169 5.25 -5.63 0.28
CA ALA A 169 4.35 -5.33 -0.84
C ALA A 169 3.54 -6.53 -1.38
N ARG A 170 4.15 -7.72 -1.51
CA ARG A 170 3.52 -8.92 -2.09
C ARG A 170 2.46 -9.57 -1.18
N PRO A 171 2.79 -10.06 0.04
CA PRO A 171 1.79 -10.67 0.92
C PRO A 171 0.73 -9.65 1.36
N SER A 172 1.11 -8.37 1.49
CA SER A 172 0.14 -7.30 1.73
C SER A 172 -0.82 -7.10 0.56
N ALA A 173 -0.36 -7.18 -0.69
CA ALA A 173 -1.25 -7.05 -1.86
C ALA A 173 -2.27 -8.19 -1.93
N VAL A 174 -1.86 -9.42 -1.60
CA VAL A 174 -2.76 -10.57 -1.52
C VAL A 174 -3.79 -10.36 -0.40
N LEU A 175 -3.33 -10.01 0.80
CA LEU A 175 -4.18 -9.74 1.95
C LEU A 175 -5.19 -8.62 1.66
N VAL A 176 -4.74 -7.50 1.10
CA VAL A 176 -5.59 -6.35 0.79
C VAL A 176 -6.59 -6.68 -0.31
N LYS A 177 -6.16 -7.39 -1.36
CA LYS A 177 -7.08 -7.85 -2.43
C LYS A 177 -8.18 -8.74 -1.85
N PHE A 178 -7.82 -9.62 -0.91
CA PHE A 178 -8.77 -10.47 -0.22
C PHE A 178 -9.74 -9.67 0.65
N ILE A 179 -9.22 -8.78 1.51
CA ILE A 179 -10.03 -7.92 2.39
C ILE A 179 -11.03 -7.05 1.61
N LYS A 180 -10.69 -6.61 0.39
CA LYS A 180 -11.58 -5.82 -0.48
C LYS A 180 -12.86 -6.55 -0.91
N GLN A 181 -12.95 -7.88 -0.77
CA GLN A 181 -14.17 -8.62 -1.12
C GLN A 181 -15.30 -8.46 -0.10
N PHE A 182 -14.96 -8.13 1.14
CA PHE A 182 -15.93 -7.99 2.23
C PHE A 182 -16.58 -6.60 2.22
N GLN A 183 -17.86 -6.54 2.58
CA GLN A 183 -18.57 -5.27 2.77
C GLN A 183 -18.14 -4.59 4.07
N SER A 184 -17.74 -5.36 5.07
CA SER A 184 -17.25 -4.85 6.35
C SER A 184 -16.14 -3.82 6.19
N HIS A 185 -16.18 -2.82 7.07
CA HIS A 185 -15.02 -1.99 7.35
C HIS A 185 -14.04 -2.79 8.21
N ILE A 186 -12.78 -2.89 7.76
CA ILE A 186 -11.76 -3.71 8.43
C ILE A 186 -10.53 -2.86 8.69
N THR A 187 -10.12 -2.76 9.94
CA THR A 187 -8.88 -2.08 10.33
C THR A 187 -7.85 -3.06 10.87
N VAL A 188 -6.57 -2.70 10.72
CA VAL A 188 -5.43 -3.50 11.13
C VAL A 188 -4.48 -2.66 11.97
N GLU A 189 -4.07 -3.18 13.11
CA GLU A 189 -3.11 -2.56 14.03
C GLU A 189 -1.99 -3.56 14.33
N ASN A 190 -0.76 -3.09 14.42
CA ASN A 190 0.38 -3.90 14.84
C ASN A 190 0.68 -3.67 16.32
N LEU A 191 0.38 -4.68 17.13
CA LEU A 191 0.44 -4.61 18.58
C LEU A 191 1.88 -4.59 19.11
N ASP A 192 2.85 -5.09 18.36
CA ASP A 192 4.24 -5.20 18.82
C ASP A 192 5.08 -3.95 18.56
N ASN A 193 4.59 -3.02 17.72
CA ASN A 193 5.24 -1.71 17.53
C ASN A 193 4.29 -0.52 17.68
N ALA A 194 3.05 -0.76 18.13
CA ALA A 194 2.01 0.26 18.31
C ALA A 194 1.79 1.14 17.06
N SER A 195 1.81 0.52 15.87
CA SER A 195 1.48 1.20 14.62
C SER A 195 0.08 0.84 14.13
N GLY A 196 -0.61 1.81 13.53
CA GLY A 196 -2.04 1.72 13.23
C GLY A 196 -2.92 2.30 14.36
N PRO A 197 -4.23 2.01 14.36
CA PRO A 197 -4.96 1.21 13.36
C PRO A 197 -4.97 1.86 11.97
N VAL A 198 -5.00 1.05 10.92
CA VAL A 198 -5.11 1.49 9.52
C VAL A 198 -6.21 0.74 8.77
N ASP A 199 -6.73 1.32 7.69
CA ASP A 199 -7.66 0.61 6.79
C ASP A 199 -6.98 -0.60 6.12
N GLY A 200 -7.53 -1.80 6.38
CA GLY A 200 -7.06 -3.07 5.82
C GLY A 200 -7.30 -3.20 4.31
N LYS A 201 -8.16 -2.38 3.71
CA LYS A 201 -8.36 -2.29 2.26
C LYS A 201 -7.32 -1.40 1.57
N ASN A 202 -6.45 -0.73 2.33
CA ASN A 202 -5.39 0.14 1.80
C ASN A 202 -4.01 -0.52 1.90
N LEU A 203 -3.49 -0.98 0.75
CA LEU A 203 -2.22 -1.68 0.65
C LEU A 203 -1.06 -0.94 1.30
N MET A 204 -0.91 0.36 1.00
CA MET A 204 0.22 1.13 1.48
C MET A 204 0.15 1.35 2.99
N ARG A 205 -1.05 1.54 3.54
CA ARG A 205 -1.20 1.64 5.00
C ARG A 205 -0.87 0.32 5.70
N VAL A 206 -1.31 -0.82 5.15
CA VAL A 206 -0.96 -2.15 5.67
C VAL A 206 0.56 -2.38 5.63
N VAL A 207 1.24 -2.02 4.54
CA VAL A 207 2.72 -2.11 4.46
C VAL A 207 3.38 -1.16 5.47
N SER A 208 2.81 0.02 5.70
CA SER A 208 3.34 1.01 6.65
C SER A 208 3.30 0.58 8.12
N LEU A 209 2.50 -0.45 8.47
CA LEU A 209 2.49 -1.07 9.79
C LEU A 209 3.83 -1.71 10.17
N GLY A 210 4.72 -1.93 9.19
CA GLY A 210 6.04 -2.50 9.43
C GLY A 210 5.97 -3.87 10.13
N ALA A 211 4.96 -4.66 9.81
CA ALA A 211 4.74 -5.97 10.41
C ALA A 211 5.84 -6.94 9.98
N LYS A 212 6.53 -7.54 10.95
CA LYS A 212 7.61 -8.51 10.73
C LYS A 212 7.16 -9.91 11.14
N LYS A 213 7.95 -10.92 10.77
CA LYS A 213 7.75 -12.29 11.27
C LYS A 213 7.66 -12.29 12.81
N GLY A 214 6.64 -12.94 13.34
CA GLY A 214 6.36 -13.03 14.77
C GLY A 214 5.53 -11.88 15.35
N HIS A 215 5.30 -10.80 14.59
CA HIS A 215 4.42 -9.73 15.05
C HIS A 215 2.97 -10.18 15.10
N ARG A 216 2.22 -9.63 16.05
CA ARG A 216 0.79 -9.79 16.29
C ARG A 216 0.05 -8.62 15.68
N LEU A 217 -0.82 -8.92 14.73
CA LEU A 217 -1.71 -7.94 14.13
C LEU A 217 -3.12 -8.13 14.65
N LEU A 218 -3.70 -7.05 15.15
CA LEU A 218 -5.10 -6.99 15.55
C LEU A 218 -5.94 -6.53 14.36
N PHE A 219 -6.89 -7.36 13.97
CA PHE A 219 -7.91 -7.03 12.99
C PHE A 219 -9.21 -6.70 13.71
N ARG A 220 -9.85 -5.60 13.31
CA ARG A 220 -11.20 -5.23 13.77
C ARG A 220 -12.11 -5.14 12.55
N ALA A 221 -13.24 -5.83 12.57
CA ALA A 221 -14.20 -5.84 11.48
C ALA A 221 -15.58 -5.37 11.96
N GLN A 222 -16.22 -4.51 11.16
CA GLN A 222 -17.55 -3.97 11.41
C GLN A 222 -18.40 -4.08 10.14
N GLY A 223 -19.54 -4.76 10.26
CA GLY A 223 -20.45 -5.02 9.14
C GLY A 223 -21.13 -6.38 9.28
N GLU A 224 -22.08 -6.67 8.40
CA GLU A 224 -22.87 -7.90 8.42
C GLU A 224 -22.01 -9.17 8.21
N ASP A 225 -20.91 -9.04 7.47
CA ASP A 225 -19.95 -10.11 7.17
C ASP A 225 -18.71 -10.10 8.08
N ALA A 226 -18.70 -9.32 9.18
CA ALA A 226 -17.50 -9.12 10.01
C ALA A 226 -16.91 -10.42 10.58
N GLN A 227 -17.75 -11.31 11.13
CA GLN A 227 -17.29 -12.59 11.66
C GLN A 227 -16.73 -13.51 10.56
N GLN A 228 -17.37 -13.52 9.39
CA GLN A 228 -16.90 -14.30 8.25
C GLN A 228 -15.55 -13.77 7.76
N ALA A 229 -15.43 -12.46 7.63
CA ALA A 229 -14.20 -11.81 7.20
C ALA A 229 -13.02 -12.17 8.11
N LEU A 230 -13.17 -12.13 9.43
CA LEU A 230 -12.08 -12.46 10.36
C LEU A 230 -11.66 -13.93 10.28
N ARG A 231 -12.61 -14.87 10.17
CA ARG A 231 -12.28 -16.30 10.01
C ARG A 231 -11.50 -16.56 8.72
N GLU A 232 -11.94 -15.97 7.62
CA GLU A 232 -11.30 -16.16 6.33
C GLU A 232 -9.94 -15.44 6.25
N ILE A 233 -9.78 -14.29 6.92
CA ILE A 233 -8.48 -13.62 7.08
C ILE A 233 -7.51 -14.48 7.88
N GLU A 234 -7.98 -15.17 8.92
CA GLU A 234 -7.17 -16.12 9.70
C GLU A 234 -6.58 -17.20 8.80
N GLU A 235 -7.41 -17.85 7.99
CA GLU A 235 -7.01 -18.89 7.04
C GLU A 235 -5.99 -18.37 6.01
N LEU A 236 -6.20 -17.15 5.49
CA LEU A 236 -5.27 -16.53 4.55
C LEU A 236 -3.91 -16.24 5.18
N ILE A 237 -3.88 -15.72 6.41
CA ILE A 237 -2.63 -15.45 7.13
C ILE A 237 -1.92 -16.76 7.49
N ALA A 238 -2.68 -17.77 7.93
CA ALA A 238 -2.18 -19.11 8.25
C ALA A 238 -1.64 -19.87 7.02
N SER A 239 -2.06 -19.51 5.81
CA SER A 239 -1.52 -20.02 4.55
C SER A 239 -0.39 -19.16 3.96
N GLY A 240 -0.01 -18.06 4.63
CA GLY A 240 1.11 -17.20 4.24
C GLY A 240 0.79 -16.11 3.23
N ALA A 241 -0.49 -15.85 2.95
CA ALA A 241 -0.95 -14.81 2.02
C ALA A 241 -0.22 -14.87 0.65
N GLY A 242 -0.10 -16.08 0.08
CA GLY A 242 0.52 -16.30 -1.23
C GLY A 242 2.04 -16.49 -1.22
N GLU A 243 2.63 -16.71 -0.04
CA GLU A 243 4.04 -17.08 0.14
C GLU A 243 4.19 -18.41 0.88
N MET A 244 5.30 -19.11 0.63
CA MET A 244 5.65 -20.28 1.43
C MET A 244 6.07 -19.84 2.84
N ILE A 245 5.29 -20.24 3.84
CA ILE A 245 5.61 -20.02 5.24
C ILE A 245 5.92 -21.33 5.94
N THR A 246 6.91 -21.30 6.85
CA THR A 246 7.15 -22.39 7.79
C THR A 246 6.33 -22.09 9.05
N VAL A 247 5.16 -22.71 9.17
CA VAL A 247 4.41 -22.69 10.43
C VAL A 247 5.10 -23.68 11.38
N PRO A 248 5.45 -23.29 12.62
CA PRO A 248 5.83 -24.27 13.62
C PRO A 248 4.61 -25.17 13.83
N VAL A 249 4.72 -26.45 13.46
CA VAL A 249 3.73 -27.45 13.88
C VAL A 249 3.81 -27.50 15.39
N THR A 250 2.77 -27.05 16.09
CA THR A 250 2.62 -27.33 17.51
C THR A 250 2.65 -28.85 17.64
N PRO A 251 3.64 -29.46 18.30
CA PRO A 251 3.58 -30.88 18.56
C PRO A 251 2.27 -31.14 19.34
N PRO A 252 1.54 -32.22 19.02
CA PRO A 252 0.34 -32.56 19.78
C PRO A 252 0.69 -32.56 21.27
N PRO A 253 -0.22 -32.09 22.14
CA PRO A 253 0.03 -32.01 23.58
C PRO A 253 0.60 -33.34 24.05
N GLU A 254 1.76 -33.29 24.69
CA GLU A 254 2.44 -34.48 25.19
C GLU A 254 1.45 -35.22 26.08
N VAL A 255 1.00 -36.40 25.62
CA VAL A 255 0.13 -37.26 26.41
C VAL A 255 0.96 -37.65 27.62
N MET A 256 0.72 -36.98 28.75
CA MET A 256 1.25 -37.39 30.05
C MET A 256 0.81 -38.83 30.27
N GLN A 257 1.70 -39.78 29.97
CA GLN A 257 1.50 -41.13 30.42
C GLN A 257 1.44 -41.07 31.94
N PRO A 258 0.40 -41.66 32.57
CA PRO A 258 0.29 -41.65 34.01
C PRO A 258 1.59 -42.23 34.59
N LYS A 259 2.28 -41.45 35.43
CA LYS A 259 3.46 -41.92 36.15
C LYS A 259 3.07 -43.22 36.83
N ARG A 260 3.67 -44.34 36.41
CA ARG A 260 3.47 -45.65 37.04
C ARG A 260 3.68 -45.47 38.54
N SER A 261 2.65 -45.80 39.31
CA SER A 261 2.69 -45.80 40.77
C SER A 261 3.91 -46.61 41.24
N TRP A 262 4.69 -46.01 42.14
CA TRP A 262 5.87 -46.62 42.76
C TRP A 262 5.55 -47.98 43.43
N LEU A 263 4.28 -48.24 43.77
CA LEU A 263 3.81 -49.51 44.32
C LEU A 263 3.86 -50.69 43.34
N SER A 264 3.94 -50.45 42.03
CA SER A 264 4.01 -51.52 41.01
C SER A 264 5.39 -52.17 40.86
N ARG A 265 6.42 -51.66 41.57
CA ARG A 265 7.79 -52.22 41.56
C ARG A 265 8.11 -53.12 42.75
N LEU A 266 7.16 -53.35 43.65
CA LEU A 266 7.35 -54.18 44.85
C LEU A 266 6.81 -55.61 44.72
N PHE A 267 6.16 -55.96 43.60
CA PHE A 267 5.52 -57.27 43.39
C PHE A 267 5.83 -57.93 42.03
N ASN A 268 6.98 -57.61 41.42
CA ASN A 268 7.50 -58.33 40.25
C ASN A 268 9.00 -58.58 40.42
#